data_AF-A0A957XTV3-F1
#
_entry.id   AF-A0A957XTV3-F1
#
_cell.length_a   1.000
_cell.length_b   1.000
_cell.length_c   1.000
_cell.angle_alpha   90.00
_cell.angle_beta   90.00
_cell.angle_gamma   90.00
#
_symmetry.space_group_name_H-M   'P 1'
#
loop_
_entity.id
_entity.type
_entity.pdbx_description
1 polymer ?
#
loop_
_entity_poly.entity_id
_entity_poly.type
_entity_poly.pdbx_seq_one_letter_code
_entity_poly.pdbx_strand_id
1 'polypeptide(L)'
;THSGDPAPDRVVQLFLDGVQAASATTEAAGRFRFEELEPGLYRVDVEGVGTLAENVSIAGGVTGSITLALPEPVATTKPLARYLLLPATEDGRQLLDLLLPYIRAHGVTAGVRLSEAGHADAVDIVGGEEVASADEEQALRDGGSVVTRLPADPFELAEVLEL
;
A
#
# COMPACT_ATOMS: atom_id res chain seq x y z
N THR A 1 -16.24 -16.15 9.31
CA THR A 1 -15.08 -16.93 8.85
C THR A 1 -14.48 -16.22 7.66
N HIS A 2 -13.58 -15.27 7.89
CA HIS A 2 -12.86 -14.58 6.81
C HIS A 2 -11.43 -15.12 6.81
N SER A 3 -11.14 -15.99 5.86
CA SER A 3 -9.77 -16.41 5.54
C SER A 3 -9.13 -15.24 4.79
N GLY A 4 -8.23 -14.51 5.47
CA GLY A 4 -7.38 -13.51 4.85
C GLY A 4 -6.35 -14.21 3.97
N ASP A 5 -6.28 -13.82 2.70
CA ASP A 5 -5.32 -14.40 1.78
C ASP A 5 -3.87 -14.11 2.26
N PRO A 6 -3.00 -15.12 2.26
CA PRO A 6 -1.58 -14.95 2.57
C PRO A 6 -0.89 -13.97 1.62
N ALA A 7 0.15 -13.27 2.09
CA ALA A 7 0.92 -12.30 1.30
C ALA A 7 2.20 -12.94 0.70
N PRO A 8 2.16 -13.47 -0.54
CA PRO A 8 3.35 -13.87 -1.29
C PRO A 8 4.26 -12.69 -1.67
N ASP A 9 5.50 -13.03 -2.06
CA ASP A 9 6.42 -12.18 -2.81
C ASP A 9 7.02 -10.98 -2.07
N ARG A 10 6.98 -10.99 -0.74
CA ARG A 10 7.70 -10.00 0.09
C ARG A 10 9.10 -10.45 0.43
N VAL A 11 10.08 -9.57 0.28
CA VAL A 11 11.47 -9.81 0.70
C VAL A 11 11.58 -9.59 2.21
N VAL A 12 12.02 -10.63 2.90
CA VAL A 12 12.36 -10.64 4.32
C VAL A 12 13.87 -10.56 4.45
N GLN A 13 14.34 -9.57 5.19
CA GLN A 13 15.74 -9.32 5.48
C GLN A 13 16.02 -9.62 6.95
N LEU A 14 17.07 -10.37 7.20
CA LEU A 14 17.52 -10.73 8.53
C LEU A 14 18.80 -9.98 8.84
N PHE A 15 18.83 -9.27 9.96
CA PHE A 15 19.99 -8.50 10.42
C PHE A 15 20.53 -9.09 11.73
N LEU A 16 21.83 -9.37 11.79
CA LEU A 16 22.56 -9.72 12.99
C LEU A 16 23.41 -8.52 13.43
N ASP A 17 23.19 -8.00 14.63
CA ASP A 17 23.91 -6.83 15.15
C ASP A 17 23.93 -5.62 14.18
N GLY A 18 22.86 -5.48 13.38
CA GLY A 18 22.70 -4.42 12.39
C GLY A 18 23.32 -4.69 11.01
N VAL A 19 23.96 -5.85 10.80
CA VAL A 19 24.48 -6.29 9.49
C VAL A 19 23.52 -7.30 8.88
N GLN A 20 23.20 -7.15 7.59
CA GLN A 20 22.35 -8.12 6.90
C GLN A 20 23.04 -9.49 6.87
N ALA A 21 22.44 -10.45 7.57
CA ALA A 21 22.91 -11.83 7.68
C ALA A 21 22.29 -12.73 6.60
N ALA A 22 21.03 -12.50 6.22
CA ALA A 22 20.33 -13.30 5.21
C ALA A 22 19.15 -12.53 4.58
N SER A 23 18.66 -13.02 3.45
CA SER A 23 17.38 -12.59 2.84
C SER A 23 16.59 -13.80 2.32
N ALA A 24 15.27 -13.77 2.48
CA ALA A 24 14.35 -14.79 1.97
C ALA A 24 13.12 -14.13 1.39
N THR A 25 12.49 -14.73 0.39
CA THR A 25 11.20 -14.26 -0.13
C THR A 25 10.07 -15.07 0.52
N THR A 26 9.00 -14.40 0.93
CA THR A 26 7.81 -15.06 1.47
C THR A 26 7.10 -15.86 0.39
N GLU A 27 6.78 -17.11 0.71
CA GLU A 27 6.01 -17.97 -0.18
C GLU A 27 4.53 -17.56 -0.21
N ALA A 28 3.75 -18.19 -1.10
CA ALA A 28 2.30 -18.02 -1.24
C ALA A 28 1.48 -18.16 0.05
N ALA A 29 2.05 -18.63 1.16
CA ALA A 29 1.41 -18.71 2.47
C ALA A 29 1.88 -17.61 3.47
N GLY A 30 2.65 -16.61 3.02
CA GLY A 30 3.31 -15.64 3.90
C GLY A 30 4.35 -16.28 4.84
N ARG A 31 4.83 -17.48 4.48
CA ARG A 31 5.83 -18.23 5.25
C ARG A 31 7.20 -18.00 4.67
N PHE A 32 8.19 -17.91 5.54
CA PHE A 32 9.60 -17.85 5.19
C PHE A 32 10.40 -18.70 6.17
N ARG A 33 11.56 -19.18 5.74
CA ARG A 33 12.47 -19.98 6.55
C ARG A 33 13.90 -19.54 6.27
N PHE A 34 14.64 -19.29 7.33
CA PHE A 34 16.08 -19.10 7.28
C PHE A 34 16.75 -20.37 7.81
N GLU A 35 17.77 -20.85 7.11
CA GLU A 35 18.57 -22.00 7.52
C GLU A 35 20.00 -21.54 7.87
N GLU A 36 20.71 -22.35 8.65
CA GLU A 36 22.14 -22.14 8.96
C GLU A 36 22.48 -20.80 9.63
N LEU A 37 21.58 -20.29 10.47
CA LEU A 37 21.82 -19.07 11.25
C LEU A 37 22.83 -19.31 12.38
N GLU A 38 23.81 -18.41 12.47
CA GLU A 38 24.72 -18.36 13.60
C GLU A 38 23.99 -18.02 14.91
N PRO A 39 24.55 -18.37 16.08
CA PRO A 39 23.97 -17.97 17.35
C PRO A 39 24.09 -16.45 17.50
N GLY A 40 22.97 -15.77 17.75
CA GLY A 40 22.97 -14.31 17.76
C GLY A 40 21.63 -13.68 18.03
N LEU A 41 21.63 -12.35 18.12
CA LEU A 41 20.42 -11.53 18.22
C LEU A 41 20.08 -10.98 16.85
N TYR A 42 18.97 -11.46 16.30
CA TYR A 42 18.50 -11.07 14.99
C TYR A 42 17.36 -10.06 15.05
N ARG A 43 17.34 -9.17 14.05
CA ARG A 43 16.20 -8.34 13.67
C ARG A 43 15.67 -8.85 12.33
N VAL A 44 14.36 -8.94 12.21
CA VAL A 44 13.67 -9.34 10.98
C VAL A 44 12.93 -8.13 10.44
N ASP A 45 13.29 -7.68 9.25
CA ASP A 45 12.60 -6.62 8.52
C ASP A 45 11.95 -7.21 7.26
N VAL A 46 10.77 -6.70 6.92
CA VAL A 46 10.04 -7.12 5.72
C VAL A 46 9.81 -5.91 4.84
N GLU A 47 10.16 -6.04 3.56
CA GLU A 47 9.99 -4.98 2.58
C GLU A 47 8.51 -4.58 2.43
N GLY A 48 8.23 -3.30 2.67
CA GLY A 48 6.87 -2.75 2.65
C GLY A 48 6.04 -2.93 3.93
N VAL A 49 6.55 -3.64 4.94
CA VAL A 49 5.89 -3.79 6.27
C VAL A 49 6.72 -3.14 7.38
N GLY A 50 8.04 -3.19 7.28
CA GLY A 50 8.96 -2.72 8.32
C GLY A 50 9.42 -3.84 9.26
N THR A 51 9.84 -3.48 10.46
CA THR A 51 10.40 -4.43 11.42
C THR A 51 9.33 -5.34 12.00
N LEU A 52 9.45 -6.62 11.69
CA LEU A 52 8.52 -7.68 12.09
C LEU A 52 8.80 -8.17 13.51
N ALA A 53 10.09 -8.32 13.84
CA ALA A 53 10.55 -8.79 15.12
C ALA A 53 11.93 -8.21 15.43
N GLU A 54 12.10 -7.71 16.65
CA GLU A 54 13.41 -7.33 17.18
C GLU A 54 13.82 -8.29 18.30
N ASN A 55 15.12 -8.54 18.41
CA ASN A 55 15.73 -9.36 19.45
C ASN A 55 15.36 -10.86 19.38
N VAL A 56 15.24 -11.41 18.17
CA VAL A 56 15.09 -12.85 17.98
C VAL A 56 16.42 -13.53 18.32
N SER A 57 16.49 -14.19 19.48
CA SER A 57 17.70 -14.88 19.92
C SER A 57 17.74 -16.31 19.38
N ILE A 58 18.79 -16.63 18.63
CA ILE A 58 19.11 -18.01 18.22
C ILE A 58 20.17 -18.56 19.15
N ALA A 59 19.83 -19.59 19.92
CA ALA A 59 20.78 -20.30 20.77
C ALA A 59 21.62 -21.29 19.94
N GLY A 60 22.93 -21.35 20.17
CA GLY A 60 23.84 -22.12 19.34
C GLY A 60 23.68 -23.64 19.47
N GLY A 61 23.76 -24.33 18.33
CA GLY A 61 23.80 -25.80 18.26
C GLY A 61 22.45 -26.48 18.07
N VAL A 62 21.38 -25.74 17.82
CA VAL A 62 20.06 -26.30 17.47
C VAL A 62 19.68 -25.79 16.09
N THR A 63 19.38 -26.71 15.16
CA THR A 63 18.66 -26.40 13.92
C THR A 63 17.23 -26.02 14.32
N GLY A 64 17.08 -24.82 14.89
CA GLY A 64 15.82 -24.31 15.38
C GLY A 64 15.05 -23.72 14.22
N SER A 65 13.98 -24.38 13.78
CA SER A 65 13.01 -23.74 12.91
C SER A 65 12.22 -22.73 13.75
N ILE A 66 12.56 -21.45 13.65
CA ILE A 66 11.65 -20.40 14.09
C ILE A 66 10.59 -20.24 13.00
N THR A 67 9.37 -20.68 13.30
CA THR A 67 8.20 -20.34 12.50
C THR A 67 7.69 -18.99 12.98
N LEU A 68 8.18 -17.92 12.37
CA LEU A 68 7.54 -16.61 12.48
C LEU A 68 6.39 -16.60 11.49
N ALA A 69 5.16 -16.57 12.00
CA ALA A 69 4.05 -16.10 11.19
C ALA A 69 4.21 -14.58 11.07
N LEU A 70 4.17 -14.05 9.85
CA LEU A 70 3.77 -12.66 9.68
C LEU A 70 2.47 -12.50 10.52
N PRO A 71 2.37 -11.48 11.41
CA PRO A 71 1.04 -11.10 11.87
C PRO A 71 0.23 -10.92 10.61
N GLU A 72 -1.01 -11.44 10.59
CA GLU A 72 -1.91 -11.22 9.46
C GLU A 72 -1.71 -9.78 9.01
N PRO A 73 -1.41 -9.52 7.71
CA PRO A 73 -1.15 -8.17 7.24
C PRO A 73 -2.27 -7.33 7.82
N VAL A 74 -1.93 -6.48 8.81
CA VAL A 74 -2.95 -5.72 9.51
C VAL A 74 -3.56 -4.95 8.38
N ALA A 75 -4.78 -5.30 8.00
CA ALA A 75 -5.47 -4.61 6.93
C ALA A 75 -5.48 -3.17 7.41
N THR A 76 -4.60 -2.36 6.84
CA THR A 76 -4.48 -0.95 7.14
C THR A 76 -5.73 -0.38 6.53
N THR A 77 -6.81 -0.49 7.27
CA THR A 77 -8.14 -0.05 6.86
C THR A 77 -8.00 1.43 6.67
N LYS A 78 -8.01 1.83 5.41
CA LYS A 78 -7.83 3.22 5.04
C LYS A 78 -9.06 3.97 5.51
N PRO A 79 -8.88 5.15 6.15
CA PRO A 79 -10.01 5.87 6.72
C PRO A 79 -10.99 6.36 5.64
N LEU A 80 -10.56 6.46 4.38
CA LEU A 80 -11.39 6.87 3.26
C LEU A 80 -11.68 5.67 2.36
N ALA A 81 -12.95 5.45 2.01
CA ALA A 81 -13.30 4.41 1.04
C ALA A 81 -12.92 4.81 -0.40
N ARG A 82 -13.07 6.10 -0.75
CA ARG A 82 -12.76 6.64 -2.07
C ARG A 82 -12.33 8.10 -1.99
N TYR A 83 -11.31 8.46 -2.73
CA TYR A 83 -10.80 9.82 -2.86
C TYR A 83 -10.66 10.23 -4.33
N LEU A 84 -11.22 11.38 -4.68
CA LEU A 84 -11.17 11.93 -6.02
C LEU A 84 -10.11 13.03 -6.08
N LEU A 85 -8.99 12.71 -6.74
CA LEU A 85 -7.83 13.59 -6.84
C LEU A 85 -7.98 14.50 -8.05
N LEU A 86 -8.07 15.80 -7.79
CA LEU A 86 -8.29 16.84 -8.79
C LEU A 86 -6.99 17.61 -9.07
N PRO A 87 -6.83 18.19 -10.27
CA PRO A 87 -5.75 19.11 -10.56
C PRO A 87 -5.84 20.36 -9.67
N ALA A 88 -4.70 20.84 -9.16
CA ALA A 88 -4.62 22.08 -8.37
C ALA A 88 -4.63 23.35 -9.27
N THR A 89 -5.50 23.37 -10.28
CA THR A 89 -5.61 24.42 -11.30
C THR A 89 -7.03 25.01 -11.32
N GLU A 90 -7.23 26.09 -12.09
CA GLU A 90 -8.58 26.65 -12.28
C GLU A 90 -9.50 25.66 -13.02
N ASP A 91 -8.96 24.84 -13.92
CA ASP A 91 -9.71 23.78 -14.59
C ASP A 91 -10.17 22.72 -13.56
N GLY A 92 -9.32 22.40 -12.59
CA GLY A 92 -9.69 21.54 -11.46
C GLY A 92 -10.81 22.09 -10.60
N ARG A 93 -10.90 23.43 -10.48
CA ARG A 93 -12.02 24.09 -9.79
C ARG A 93 -13.33 23.93 -10.56
N GLN A 94 -13.30 24.06 -11.89
CA GLN A 94 -14.49 23.84 -12.73
C GLN A 94 -14.95 22.38 -12.67
N LEU A 95 -14.01 21.43 -12.69
CA LEU A 95 -14.31 20.01 -12.52
C LEU A 95 -14.90 19.74 -11.13
N LEU A 96 -14.38 20.37 -10.07
CA LEU A 96 -14.99 20.27 -8.75
C LEU A 96 -16.46 20.72 -8.77
N ASP A 97 -16.76 21.86 -9.38
CA ASP A 97 -18.13 22.39 -9.47
C ASP A 97 -19.06 21.42 -10.23
N LEU A 98 -18.58 20.79 -11.30
CA LEU A 98 -19.30 19.75 -12.03
C LEU A 98 -19.55 18.50 -11.17
N LEU A 99 -18.55 18.08 -10.39
CA LEU A 99 -18.59 16.86 -9.59
C LEU A 99 -19.29 17.04 -8.24
N LEU A 100 -19.57 18.27 -7.80
CA LEU A 100 -20.24 18.53 -6.52
C LEU A 100 -21.53 17.71 -6.30
N PRO A 101 -22.42 17.53 -7.29
CA PRO A 101 -23.60 16.68 -7.15
C PRO A 101 -23.23 15.21 -6.89
N TYR A 102 -22.27 14.67 -7.64
CA TYR A 102 -21.76 13.31 -7.48
C TYR A 102 -21.15 13.09 -6.10
N ILE A 103 -20.25 13.99 -5.70
CA ILE A 103 -19.57 14.00 -4.40
C ILE A 103 -20.59 13.95 -3.27
N ARG A 104 -21.65 14.76 -3.36
CA ARG A 104 -22.73 14.79 -2.36
C ARG A 104 -23.61 13.53 -2.38
N ALA A 105 -23.95 13.02 -3.56
CA ALA A 105 -24.81 11.85 -3.70
C ALA A 105 -24.12 10.56 -3.20
N HIS A 106 -22.82 10.42 -3.45
CA HIS A 106 -22.05 9.23 -3.14
C HIS A 106 -21.18 9.34 -1.87
N GLY A 107 -21.12 10.52 -1.24
CA GLY A 107 -20.31 10.75 -0.04
C GLY A 107 -18.80 10.61 -0.28
N VAL A 108 -18.34 10.92 -1.49
CA VAL A 108 -16.93 10.80 -1.89
C VAL A 108 -16.13 11.97 -1.29
N THR A 109 -14.88 11.72 -0.90
CA THR A 109 -13.96 12.81 -0.53
C THR A 109 -13.20 13.27 -1.76
N ALA A 110 -13.10 14.58 -2.00
CA ALA A 110 -12.34 15.12 -3.12
C ALA A 110 -11.34 16.17 -2.64
N GLY A 111 -10.21 16.25 -3.33
CA GLY A 111 -9.17 17.22 -3.00
C GLY A 111 -8.00 17.17 -3.99
N VAL A 112 -6.92 17.87 -3.66
CA VAL A 112 -5.77 18.07 -4.58
C VAL A 112 -4.46 17.47 -4.04
N ARG A 113 -4.49 16.84 -2.86
CA ARG A 113 -3.28 16.31 -2.21
C ARG A 113 -3.14 14.80 -2.38
N LEU A 114 -1.98 14.37 -2.86
CA LEU A 114 -1.61 12.95 -2.95
C LEU A 114 -1.49 12.28 -1.57
N SER A 115 -1.01 13.01 -0.56
CA SER A 115 -0.92 12.49 0.81
C SER A 115 -2.30 12.14 1.37
N GLU A 116 -3.34 12.90 1.04
CA GLU A 116 -4.73 12.58 1.42
C GLU A 116 -5.25 11.38 0.63
N ALA A 117 -4.96 11.30 -0.67
CA ALA A 117 -5.32 10.16 -1.53
C ALA A 117 -4.75 8.83 -1.02
N GLY A 118 -3.53 8.81 -0.47
CA GLY A 118 -2.92 7.59 0.10
C GLY A 118 -3.69 7.00 1.28
N HIS A 119 -4.58 7.77 1.91
CA HIS A 119 -5.47 7.31 2.97
C HIS A 119 -6.80 6.78 2.44
N ALA A 120 -6.93 6.53 1.12
CA ALA A 120 -8.13 6.00 0.50
C ALA A 120 -7.96 4.61 -0.12
N ASP A 121 -8.94 3.73 0.10
CA ASP A 121 -8.97 2.39 -0.53
C ASP A 121 -9.04 2.49 -2.05
N ALA A 122 -9.80 3.45 -2.58
CA ALA A 122 -9.85 3.77 -4.01
C ALA A 122 -9.46 5.24 -4.27
N VAL A 123 -8.66 5.47 -5.31
CA VAL A 123 -8.27 6.82 -5.75
C VAL A 123 -8.63 6.99 -7.22
N ASP A 124 -9.49 7.96 -7.51
CA ASP A 124 -9.85 8.35 -8.87
C ASP A 124 -9.10 9.63 -9.23
N ILE A 125 -8.10 9.52 -10.11
CA ILE A 125 -7.26 10.64 -10.56
C ILE A 125 -7.92 11.26 -11.77
N VAL A 126 -8.35 12.52 -11.66
CA VAL A 126 -8.98 13.24 -12.77
C VAL A 126 -7.92 13.99 -13.56
N GLY A 127 -7.59 13.48 -14.75
CA GLY A 127 -6.61 14.07 -15.65
C GLY A 127 -5.32 13.29 -15.82
N GLY A 128 -4.28 13.98 -16.30
CA GLY A 128 -3.03 13.41 -16.79
C GLY A 128 -1.89 13.39 -15.77
N GLU A 129 -0.66 13.27 -16.26
CA GLU A 129 0.55 13.23 -15.42
C GLU A 129 0.78 14.52 -14.63
N GLU A 130 0.12 15.61 -15.02
CA GLU A 130 0.14 16.88 -14.28
C GLU A 130 -0.53 16.79 -12.90
N VAL A 131 -1.39 15.79 -12.68
CA VAL A 131 -2.10 15.58 -11.41
C VAL A 131 -1.37 14.57 -10.52
N ALA A 132 -0.88 13.50 -11.14
CA ALA A 132 -0.05 12.50 -10.50
C ALA A 132 0.84 11.86 -11.58
N SER A 133 2.15 11.87 -11.34
CA SER A 133 3.13 11.18 -12.17
C SER A 133 2.99 9.65 -12.07
N ALA A 134 3.61 8.91 -12.99
CA ALA A 134 3.62 7.45 -12.96
C ALA A 134 4.19 6.88 -11.64
N ASP A 135 5.23 7.50 -11.08
CA ASP A 135 5.85 7.06 -9.82
C ASP A 135 4.91 7.29 -8.62
N GLU A 136 4.18 8.40 -8.59
CA GLU A 136 3.19 8.70 -7.55
C GLU A 136 1.97 7.78 -7.64
N GLU A 137 1.53 7.47 -8.86
CA GLU A 137 0.46 6.52 -9.11
C GLU A 137 0.85 5.10 -8.65
N GLN A 138 2.10 4.70 -8.92
CA GLN A 138 2.64 3.43 -8.44
C GLN A 138 2.76 3.40 -6.91
N ALA A 139 3.21 4.50 -6.29
CA ALA A 139 3.29 4.59 -4.83
C ALA A 139 1.91 4.43 -4.15
N LEU A 140 0.84 4.97 -4.74
CA LEU A 140 -0.53 4.76 -4.25
C LEU A 140 -0.94 3.29 -4.34
N ARG A 141 -0.62 2.61 -5.45
CA ARG A 141 -0.90 1.17 -5.63
C ARG A 141 -0.10 0.30 -4.66
N ASP A 142 1.18 0.59 -4.48
CA ASP A 142 2.06 -0.12 -3.54
C ASP A 142 1.59 0.08 -2.09
N GLY A 143 1.02 1.26 -1.80
CA GLY A 143 0.31 1.56 -0.55
C GLY A 143 -1.07 0.90 -0.42
N GLY A 144 -1.49 0.09 -1.39
CA GLY A 144 -2.74 -0.68 -1.38
C GLY A 144 -3.99 0.07 -1.87
N SER A 145 -3.85 1.21 -2.55
CA SER A 145 -4.99 1.91 -3.15
C SER A 145 -5.30 1.33 -4.52
N VAL A 146 -6.59 1.16 -4.83
CA VAL A 146 -7.05 0.92 -6.19
C VAL A 146 -7.09 2.24 -6.94
N VAL A 147 -6.16 2.42 -7.88
CA VAL A 147 -6.00 3.70 -8.60
C VAL A 147 -6.58 3.60 -10.01
N THR A 148 -7.51 4.51 -10.32
CA THR A 148 -8.17 4.65 -11.63
C THR A 148 -7.94 6.06 -12.18
N ARG A 149 -7.66 6.18 -13.48
CA ARG A 149 -7.63 7.48 -14.16
C ARG A 149 -8.96 7.78 -14.82
N LEU A 150 -9.40 9.02 -14.66
CA LEU A 150 -10.57 9.60 -15.28
C LEU A 150 -10.14 10.72 -16.24
N PRO A 151 -10.90 10.96 -17.31
CA PRO A 151 -10.60 12.04 -18.25
C PRO A 151 -10.70 13.42 -17.56
N ALA A 152 -9.85 14.36 -17.98
CA ALA A 152 -9.94 15.76 -17.54
C ALA A 152 -11.01 16.56 -18.30
N ASP A 153 -11.50 16.05 -19.43
CA ASP A 153 -12.56 16.71 -20.17
C ASP A 153 -13.89 16.62 -19.39
N PRO A 154 -14.57 17.75 -19.13
CA PRO A 154 -15.80 17.77 -18.34
C PRO A 154 -16.94 16.90 -18.93
N PHE A 155 -17.04 16.78 -20.25
CA PHE A 155 -18.11 16.02 -20.89
C PHE A 155 -17.80 14.52 -20.84
N GLU A 156 -16.57 14.12 -21.16
CA GLU A 156 -16.16 12.72 -21.02
C GLU A 156 -16.24 12.26 -19.56
N LEU A 157 -15.88 13.13 -18.62
CA LEU A 157 -15.95 12.83 -17.19
C LEU A 157 -17.39 12.62 -16.72
N ALA A 158 -18.32 13.45 -17.20
CA ALA A 158 -19.75 13.28 -16.91
C ALA A 158 -20.30 11.97 -17.49
N GLU A 159 -19.86 11.58 -18.68
CA GLU A 159 -20.26 10.29 -19.29
C GLU A 159 -19.74 9.09 -18.47
N VAL A 160 -18.46 9.12 -18.08
CA VAL A 160 -17.84 8.03 -17.30
C VAL A 160 -18.47 7.89 -15.90
N LEU A 161 -18.89 9.00 -15.30
CA LEU A 161 -19.49 9.03 -13.97
C LEU A 161 -21.03 9.02 -13.98
N GLU A 162 -21.64 8.89 -15.16
CA GLU A 162 -23.10 8.88 -15.37
C GLU A 162 -23.83 10.08 -14.71
N LEU A 163 -23.30 11.29 -14.91
CA LEU A 163 -23.79 12.55 -14.31
C LEU A 163 -24.86 13.28 -15.13
#